data_AF-A0ABC8U0V6-F1
#
_entry.id   AF-A0ABC8U0V6-F1
#
_cell.length_a   1.000
_cell.length_b   1.000
_cell.length_c   1.000
_cell.angle_alpha   90.00
_cell.angle_beta   90.00
_cell.angle_gamma   90.00
#
_symmetry.space_group_name_H-M   'P 1'
#
loop_
_entity.id
_entity.type
_entity.pdbx_description
1 polymer ?
#
loop_
_entity_poly.entity_id
_entity_poly.type
_entity_poly.pdbx_seq_one_letter_code
_entity_poly.pdbx_strand_id
1 'polypeptide(L)'
;MSMADVGAGGEDVVVTFDGIAILTPRCRYNVELHLSFLRLQGQANDFKIQYSSVVRLFLLPKSNQPHTFVIVTLDPLIRKGQTLYPHIVLQFETDYVVESTLSVKEDLLNTKYKDKLEPTYKVNI
;
A
#
# COMPACT_ATOMS: atom_id res chain seq x y z
N MET A 1 4.86 -30.28 -24.74
CA MET A 1 4.79 -30.29 -23.26
C MET A 1 4.35 -28.91 -22.82
N SER A 2 3.25 -28.86 -22.10
CA SER A 2 2.46 -27.68 -21.74
C SER A 2 3.23 -26.71 -20.85
N MET A 3 3.49 -25.51 -21.37
CA MET A 3 3.76 -24.35 -20.52
C MET A 3 2.43 -24.01 -19.84
N ALA A 4 2.38 -24.23 -18.53
CA ALA A 4 1.26 -23.81 -17.73
C ALA A 4 1.18 -22.29 -17.78
N ASP A 5 0.08 -21.80 -18.32
CA ASP A 5 -0.42 -20.44 -18.19
C ASP A 5 -0.70 -20.19 -16.71
N VAL A 6 0.32 -19.75 -15.97
CA VAL A 6 0.16 -19.24 -14.61
C VAL A 6 -0.34 -17.81 -14.78
N GLY A 7 -1.67 -17.68 -14.78
CA GLY A 7 -2.40 -16.51 -15.23
C GLY A 7 -1.80 -15.17 -14.81
N ALA A 8 -1.39 -14.38 -15.81
CA ALA A 8 -1.14 -12.94 -15.72
C ALA A 8 -2.47 -12.17 -15.63
N GLY A 9 -3.32 -12.53 -14.65
CA GLY A 9 -4.62 -11.92 -14.40
C GLY A 9 -4.63 -10.97 -13.20
N GLY A 10 -3.48 -10.37 -12.86
CA GLY A 10 -3.38 -9.37 -11.80
C GLY A 10 -3.63 -7.97 -12.35
N GLU A 11 -4.40 -7.14 -11.65
CA GLU A 11 -4.44 -5.70 -11.94
C GLU A 11 -3.02 -5.12 -11.89
N ASP A 12 -2.73 -4.19 -12.81
CA ASP A 12 -1.44 -3.51 -12.88
C ASP A 12 -1.13 -2.74 -11.59
N VAL A 13 0.16 -2.68 -11.24
CA VAL A 13 0.63 -1.84 -10.13
C VAL A 13 0.51 -0.39 -10.53
N VAL A 14 -0.15 0.41 -9.70
CA VAL A 14 -0.31 1.86 -9.89
C VAL A 14 0.93 2.61 -9.39
N VAL A 15 1.42 2.24 -8.21
CA VAL A 15 2.63 2.80 -7.59
C VAL A 15 3.21 1.83 -6.57
N THR A 16 4.53 1.87 -6.39
CA THR A 16 5.26 1.08 -5.39
C THR A 16 6.01 2.01 -4.45
N PHE A 17 5.90 1.74 -3.15
CA PHE A 17 6.74 2.35 -2.12
C PHE A 17 7.70 1.28 -1.58
N ASP A 18 8.99 1.43 -1.87
CA ASP A 18 9.99 0.43 -1.53
C ASP A 18 10.46 0.53 -0.08
N GLY A 19 10.62 -0.63 0.55
CA GLY A 19 11.28 -0.72 1.86
C GLY A 19 10.58 0.03 3.00
N ILE A 20 9.25 0.15 2.96
CA ILE A 20 8.49 0.77 4.03
C ILE A 20 8.57 -0.06 5.32
N ALA A 21 8.85 0.61 6.43
CA ALA A 21 8.84 -0.01 7.74
C ALA A 21 7.39 -0.23 8.20
N ILE A 22 7.02 -1.48 8.43
CA ILE A 22 5.76 -1.86 9.06
C ILE A 22 6.06 -2.24 10.50
N LEU A 23 5.46 -1.54 11.46
CA LEU A 23 5.65 -1.81 12.89
C LEU A 23 4.78 -2.97 13.37
N THR A 24 3.63 -3.18 12.75
CA THR A 24 2.69 -4.25 13.09
C THR A 24 2.02 -4.77 11.83
N PRO A 25 2.18 -6.07 11.48
CA PRO A 25 3.21 -6.99 11.98
C PRO A 25 4.63 -6.51 11.60
N ARG A 26 5.58 -6.56 12.55
CA ARG A 26 6.93 -6.00 12.34
C ARG A 26 7.65 -6.63 11.15
N CYS A 27 7.97 -5.83 10.14
CA CYS A 27 8.77 -6.21 8.97
C CYS A 27 9.07 -4.99 8.10
N ARG A 28 9.86 -5.18 7.04
CA ARG A 28 10.04 -4.21 5.96
C ARG A 28 9.39 -4.77 4.70
N TYR A 29 8.53 -3.99 4.06
CA TYR A 29 7.72 -4.40 2.92
C TYR A 29 7.86 -3.41 1.77
N ASN A 30 7.83 -3.90 0.54
CA ASN A 30 7.43 -3.06 -0.58
C ASN A 30 5.90 -2.97 -0.56
N VAL A 31 5.39 -1.74 -0.62
CA VAL A 31 3.94 -1.48 -0.60
C VAL A 31 3.52 -1.14 -2.03
N GLU A 32 2.83 -2.07 -2.67
CA GLU A 32 2.27 -1.87 -4.01
C GLU A 32 0.80 -1.47 -3.87
N LEU A 33 0.40 -0.39 -4.54
CA LEU A 33 -0.99 -0.01 -4.68
C LEU A 33 -1.51 -0.44 -6.05
N HIS A 34 -2.64 -1.12 -6.08
CA HIS A 34 -3.39 -1.47 -7.29
C HIS A 34 -4.75 -0.76 -7.28
N LEU A 35 -5.61 -0.99 -8.26
CA LEU A 35 -6.90 -0.31 -8.31
C LEU A 35 -7.94 -0.84 -7.31
N SER A 36 -7.87 -2.13 -6.97
CA SER A 36 -8.82 -2.79 -6.06
C SER A 36 -8.22 -3.28 -4.73
N PHE A 37 -6.89 -3.36 -4.64
CA PHE A 37 -6.19 -3.85 -3.44
C PHE A 37 -4.82 -3.16 -3.27
N LEU A 38 -4.27 -3.27 -2.06
CA LEU A 38 -2.85 -3.04 -1.82
C LEU A 38 -2.15 -4.38 -1.55
N ARG A 39 -0.86 -4.45 -1.88
CA ARG A 39 -0.01 -5.60 -1.57
C ARG A 39 1.15 -5.16 -0.70
N LEU A 40 1.35 -5.86 0.40
CA LEU A 40 2.58 -5.81 1.17
C LEU A 40 3.45 -6.97 0.71
N GLN A 41 4.43 -6.68 -0.15
CA GLN A 41 5.37 -7.68 -0.65
C GLN A 41 6.59 -7.75 0.27
N GLY A 42 6.79 -8.89 0.90
CA GLY A 42 7.84 -9.10 1.89
C GLY A 42 8.70 -10.30 1.52
N GLN A 43 9.92 -10.37 2.03
CA GLN A 43 10.84 -11.45 1.67
C GLN A 43 10.31 -12.86 2.02
N ALA A 44 9.52 -12.98 3.09
CA ALA A 44 9.06 -14.27 3.60
C ALA A 44 7.55 -14.49 3.50
N ASN A 45 6.75 -13.42 3.45
CA ASN A 45 5.29 -13.51 3.38
C ASN A 45 4.78 -12.29 2.63
N ASP A 46 3.80 -12.49 1.77
CA ASP A 46 3.09 -11.42 1.07
C ASP A 46 1.66 -11.31 1.60
N PHE A 47 1.16 -10.07 1.73
CA PHE A 47 -0.25 -9.82 2.05
C PHE A 47 -0.92 -9.07 0.92
N LYS A 48 -1.97 -9.66 0.34
CA LYS A 48 -2.88 -8.97 -0.57
C LYS A 48 -4.12 -8.53 0.20
N ILE A 49 -4.35 -7.23 0.31
CA ILE A 49 -5.40 -6.64 1.14
C ILE A 49 -6.35 -5.85 0.25
N GLN A 50 -7.58 -6.33 0.14
CA GLN A 50 -8.63 -5.64 -0.61
C GLN A 50 -8.97 -4.32 0.06
N TYR A 51 -9.20 -3.27 -0.73
CA TYR A 51 -9.61 -1.97 -0.16
C TYR A 51 -10.95 -2.04 0.57
N SER A 52 -11.84 -2.97 0.18
CA SER A 52 -13.10 -3.23 0.88
C SER A 52 -12.92 -3.71 2.33
N SER A 53 -11.75 -4.25 2.68
CA SER A 53 -11.44 -4.67 4.05
C SER A 53 -10.89 -3.53 4.91
N VAL A 54 -10.61 -2.36 4.34
CA VAL A 54 -10.12 -1.20 5.10
C VAL A 54 -11.30 -0.50 5.77
N VAL A 55 -11.35 -0.57 7.10
CA VAL A 55 -12.43 0.02 7.90
C VAL A 55 -12.10 1.46 8.28
N ARG A 56 -10.84 1.74 8.62
CA ARG A 56 -10.36 3.09 9.01
C ARG A 56 -8.92 3.30 8.60
N LEU A 57 -8.60 4.53 8.23
CA LEU A 57 -7.25 5.00 7.98
C LEU A 57 -6.95 6.22 8.86
N PHE A 58 -5.85 6.18 9.60
CA PHE A 58 -5.37 7.30 10.40
C PHE A 58 -4.00 7.75 9.91
N LEU A 59 -3.83 9.06 9.77
CA LEU A 59 -2.54 9.71 9.55
C LEU A 59 -2.15 10.42 10.85
N LEU A 60 -1.08 9.95 11.48
CA LEU A 60 -0.63 10.45 12.78
C LEU A 60 0.77 11.06 12.62
N PRO A 61 0.87 12.37 12.32
CA PRO A 61 2.13 13.08 12.43
C PRO A 61 2.49 13.19 13.91
N LYS A 62 3.71 12.78 14.29
CA LYS A 62 4.15 12.87 15.68
C LYS A 62 4.95 14.15 15.87
N SER A 63 4.49 15.05 16.75
CA SER A 63 5.31 16.22 17.12
C SER A 63 6.64 15.74 17.71
N ASN A 64 7.76 16.27 17.22
CA ASN A 64 9.12 15.98 17.69
C ASN A 64 9.67 14.58 17.36
N GLN A 65 9.13 13.89 16.35
CA GLN A 65 9.81 12.73 15.74
C GLN A 65 9.81 12.86 14.21
N PRO A 66 10.86 12.37 13.51
CA PRO A 66 10.97 12.48 12.06
C PRO A 66 10.10 11.42 11.35
N HIS A 67 8.99 11.00 11.96
CA HIS A 67 8.16 9.93 11.45
C HIS A 67 6.68 10.27 11.48
N THR A 68 6.03 9.94 10.37
CA THR A 68 4.58 9.98 10.20
C THR A 68 4.07 8.54 10.19
N PHE A 69 3.07 8.24 11.01
CA PHE A 69 2.46 6.90 11.04
C PHE A 69 1.17 6.87 10.25
N VAL A 70 1.03 5.83 9.42
CA VAL A 70 -0.24 5.51 8.76
C VAL A 70 -0.77 4.22 9.37
N ILE A 71 -1.95 4.28 10.00
CA ILE A 71 -2.60 3.13 10.61
C ILE A 71 -3.80 2.72 9.75
N VAL A 72 -3.76 1.50 9.24
CA VAL A 72 -4.84 0.89 8.46
C VAL A 72 -5.53 -0.17 9.32
N THR A 73 -6.79 0.05 9.66
CA THR A 73 -7.62 -0.92 10.39
C THR A 73 -8.36 -1.81 9.40
N LEU A 74 -8.32 -3.12 9.65
CA LEU A 74 -8.84 -4.13 8.74
C LEU A 74 -9.93 -4.98 9.38
N ASP A 75 -10.95 -5.28 8.57
CA ASP A 75 -11.95 -6.31 8.83
C ASP A 75 -12.26 -7.04 7.50
N PRO A 76 -11.92 -8.34 7.35
CA PRO A 76 -11.32 -9.22 8.35
C PRO A 76 -9.84 -8.90 8.65
N LEU A 77 -9.41 -9.29 9.85
CA LEU A 77 -8.04 -9.18 10.35
C LEU A 77 -7.06 -9.98 9.46
N ILE A 78 -5.83 -9.50 9.27
CA ILE A 78 -4.80 -10.30 8.58
C ILE A 78 -4.16 -11.31 9.52
N ARG A 79 -3.77 -12.48 9.00
CA ARG A 79 -3.13 -13.55 9.77
C ARG A 79 -1.66 -13.69 9.37
N LYS A 80 -0.73 -13.65 10.33
CA LYS A 80 0.67 -14.04 10.14
C LYS A 80 1.01 -15.16 11.10
N GLY A 81 1.11 -16.40 10.58
CA GLY A 81 1.20 -17.59 11.41
C GLY A 81 -0.05 -17.78 12.28
N GLN A 82 0.13 -17.90 13.59
CA GLN A 82 -0.98 -18.05 14.53
C GLN A 82 -1.60 -16.72 14.96
N THR A 83 -0.91 -15.59 14.74
CA THR A 83 -1.33 -14.28 15.23
C THR A 83 -2.20 -13.56 14.19
N LEU A 84 -3.28 -12.95 14.69
CA LEU A 84 -4.17 -12.08 13.92
C LEU A 84 -3.84 -10.61 14.21
N TYR A 85 -3.82 -9.78 13.17
CA TYR A 85 -3.53 -8.36 13.26
C TYR A 85 -4.74 -7.55 12.74
N PRO A 86 -5.44 -6.81 13.61
CA PRO A 86 -6.48 -5.86 13.21
C PRO A 86 -5.95 -4.63 12.50
N HIS A 87 -4.68 -4.30 12.73
CA HIS A 87 -4.09 -3.06 12.26
C HIS A 87 -2.78 -3.34 11.56
N ILE A 88 -2.56 -2.60 10.47
CA ILE A 88 -1.26 -2.43 9.84
C ILE A 88 -0.78 -1.03 10.21
N VAL A 89 0.41 -0.95 10.79
CA VAL A 89 1.02 0.33 11.17
C VAL A 89 2.24 0.56 10.30
N LEU A 90 2.11 1.45 9.32
CA LEU A 90 3.19 1.90 8.45
C LEU A 90 3.90 3.09 9.09
N GLN A 91 5.22 3.12 8.98
CA GLN A 91 6.05 4.23 9.42
C GLN A 91 6.77 4.82 8.20
N PHE A 92 6.52 6.09 7.94
CA PHE A 92 7.21 6.88 6.94
C PHE A 92 8.14 7.89 7.62
N GLU A 93 9.22 8.27 6.94
CA GLU A 93 10.03 9.41 7.33
C GLU A 93 9.32 10.69 6.86
N THR A 94 9.09 11.65 7.77
CA THR A 94 8.29 12.85 7.51
C THR A 94 8.90 13.71 6.40
N ASP A 95 10.21 13.94 6.44
CA ASP A 95 10.87 14.79 5.43
C ASP A 95 11.26 14.04 4.15
N TYR A 96 10.76 12.81 3.96
CA TYR A 96 11.07 12.02 2.77
C TYR A 96 10.27 12.53 1.57
N VAL A 97 10.98 13.04 0.57
CA VAL A 97 10.39 13.48 -0.70
C VAL A 97 10.17 12.26 -1.58
N VAL A 98 8.91 11.91 -1.81
CA VAL A 98 8.55 10.90 -2.80
C VAL A 98 8.12 11.62 -4.07
N GLU A 99 8.83 11.36 -5.16
CA GLU A 99 8.38 11.67 -6.51
C GLU A 99 7.83 10.38 -7.13
N SER A 100 6.57 10.39 -7.53
CA SER A 100 5.92 9.19 -8.07
C SER A 100 4.99 9.56 -9.22
N THR A 101 5.15 8.82 -10.32
CA THR A 101 4.23 8.88 -11.46
C THR A 101 3.32 7.68 -11.40
N LEU A 102 2.01 7.92 -11.43
CA LEU A 102 1.02 6.85 -11.36
C LEU A 102 0.95 6.10 -12.70
N SER A 103 1.06 4.78 -12.63
CA SER A 103 0.90 3.89 -13.78
C SER A 103 -0.58 3.55 -13.97
N VAL A 104 -1.41 4.56 -14.28
CA VAL A 104 -2.85 4.40 -14.52
C VAL A 104 -3.19 4.89 -15.92
N LYS A 105 -4.06 4.16 -16.63
CA LYS A 105 -4.57 4.60 -17.95
C LYS A 105 -5.26 5.97 -17.83
N GLU A 106 -4.95 6.87 -18.75
CA GLU A 106 -5.47 8.24 -18.77
C GLU A 106 -7.01 8.28 -18.78
N ASP A 107 -7.66 7.37 -19.50
CA ASP A 107 -9.12 7.24 -19.50
C ASP A 107 -9.69 7.00 -18.10
N LEU A 108 -9.04 6.15 -17.29
CA LEU A 108 -9.47 5.85 -15.93
C LEU A 108 -9.20 7.02 -14.97
N LEU A 109 -8.07 7.71 -15.14
CA LEU A 109 -7.76 8.94 -14.40
C LEU A 109 -8.81 10.01 -14.67
N ASN A 110 -9.17 10.25 -15.92
CA ASN A 110 -10.09 11.30 -16.32
C ASN A 110 -11.57 10.99 -16.04
N THR A 111 -11.93 9.71 -15.84
CA THR A 111 -13.32 9.31 -15.59
C THR A 111 -13.57 9.00 -14.12
N LYS A 112 -12.96 7.92 -13.58
CA LYS A 112 -13.26 7.37 -12.26
C LYS A 112 -12.53 8.10 -11.13
N TYR A 113 -11.31 8.57 -11.42
CA TYR A 113 -10.41 9.17 -10.42
C TYR A 113 -10.19 10.66 -10.64
N LYS A 114 -11.01 11.30 -11.49
CA LYS A 114 -10.92 12.73 -11.75
C LYS A 114 -11.10 13.50 -10.44
N ASP A 115 -10.24 14.49 -10.24
CA ASP A 115 -10.19 15.34 -9.03
C ASP A 115 -9.85 14.57 -7.74
N LYS A 116 -9.58 13.27 -7.82
CA LYS A 116 -9.14 12.42 -6.70
C LYS A 116 -7.68 12.04 -6.79
N LEU A 117 -7.17 11.87 -8.01
CA LEU A 117 -5.77 11.54 -8.25
C LEU A 117 -5.14 12.49 -9.29
N GLU A 118 -3.93 12.93 -9.01
CA GLU A 118 -3.03 13.56 -9.97
C GLU A 118 -2.14 12.49 -10.64
N PRO A 119 -1.71 12.72 -11.90
CA PRO A 119 -0.85 11.77 -12.61
C PRO A 119 0.57 11.67 -12.01
N THR A 120 1.05 12.75 -11.39
CA THR A 120 2.37 12.82 -10.77
C THR A 120 2.27 13.53 -9.43
N TYR A 121 2.93 12.98 -8.43
CA TYR A 121 3.04 13.58 -7.10
C TYR A 121 4.49 13.89 -6.77
N LYS A 122 4.71 15.06 -6.20
CA LYS A 122 5.96 15.46 -5.55
C LYS A 122 5.62 16.15 -4.24
N VAL A 123 5.60 15.39 -3.17
CA VAL A 123 5.07 15.85 -1.88
C VAL A 123 5.98 15.34 -0.75
N ASN A 124 6.11 16.16 0.30
CA ASN A 124 6.76 15.78 1.55
C ASN A 124 5.71 15.07 2.44
N ILE A 125 6.08 14.02 3.17
CA ILE A 125 5.14 13.16 3.92
C ILE A 125 4.74 13.75 5.27
#